data_AF-A0A1R3IUQ2-F1
#
_entry.id   AF-A0A1R3IUQ2-F1
#
_cell.length_a   1.000
_cell.length_b   1.000
_cell.length_c   1.000
_cell.angle_alpha   90.00
_cell.angle_beta   90.00
_cell.angle_gamma   90.00
#
_symmetry.space_group_name_H-M   'P 1'
#
loop_
_entity.id
_entity.type
_entity.pdbx_description
1 polymer ?
#
loop_
_entity_poly.entity_id
_entity_poly.type
_entity_poly.pdbx_seq_one_letter_code
_entity_poly.pdbx_strand_id
1 'polypeptide(L)'
;MVKWVREIVLLFFLAILSKAMGTKPFSRMSGPIDQSSKDCLSWRLAVEANNLRGWRTVPTHCLRYIETYMIGGQYEQDINYVVEQIESYISDVVVSEDGMDAWILDVDDTCLSNLFFYKGKKYGCDPYDPLGFKAWAMKGGCPAIPAILGLFTKLVERGFKVFLVTGRDDETLGPPTIANLHNQGFIGYERVIF
;
A
#
# COMPACT_ATOMS: atom_id res chain seq x y z
N MET A 1 -15.71 -29.05 -52.78
CA MET A 1 -16.05 -27.62 -52.96
C MET A 1 -16.94 -27.10 -51.82
N VAL A 2 -16.60 -27.39 -50.55
CA VAL A 2 -17.41 -26.98 -49.37
C VAL A 2 -16.51 -26.52 -48.20
N LYS A 3 -15.28 -27.05 -48.10
CA LYS A 3 -14.27 -26.55 -47.13
C LYS A 3 -13.81 -25.11 -47.41
N TRP A 4 -13.56 -24.78 -48.69
CA TRP A 4 -13.07 -23.45 -49.10
C TRP A 4 -14.06 -22.32 -48.79
N VAL A 5 -15.36 -22.59 -48.96
CA VAL A 5 -16.43 -21.63 -48.64
C VAL A 5 -16.53 -21.39 -47.14
N ARG A 6 -16.28 -22.42 -46.31
CA ARG A 6 -16.32 -22.30 -44.84
C ARG A 6 -15.15 -21.50 -44.28
N GLU A 7 -13.97 -21.64 -44.87
CA GLU A 7 -12.76 -20.89 -44.49
C GLU A 7 -12.84 -19.41 -44.92
N ILE A 8 -13.40 -19.11 -46.09
CA ILE A 8 -13.63 -17.73 -46.55
C ILE A 8 -14.71 -17.04 -45.70
N VAL A 9 -15.77 -17.74 -45.29
CA VAL A 9 -16.80 -17.19 -44.39
C VAL A 9 -16.22 -16.89 -43.01
N LEU A 10 -15.36 -17.76 -42.47
CA LEU A 10 -14.68 -17.52 -41.18
C LEU A 10 -13.74 -16.30 -41.22
N LEU A 11 -12.99 -16.12 -42.31
CA LEU A 11 -12.10 -14.97 -42.49
C LEU A 11 -12.88 -13.65 -42.68
N PHE A 12 -14.04 -13.68 -43.33
CA PHE A 12 -14.93 -12.51 -43.41
C PHE A 12 -15.56 -12.15 -42.05
N PHE A 13 -15.92 -13.12 -41.21
CA PHE A 13 -16.44 -12.84 -39.86
C PHE A 13 -15.38 -12.23 -38.92
N LEU A 14 -14.11 -12.63 -39.03
CA LEU A 14 -13.00 -12.02 -38.25
C LEU A 14 -12.69 -10.57 -38.67
N ALA A 15 -12.85 -10.24 -39.95
CA ALA A 15 -12.62 -8.88 -40.45
C ALA A 15 -13.73 -7.89 -40.06
N ILE A 16 -14.96 -8.35 -39.86
CA ILE A 16 -16.12 -7.51 -39.48
C ILE A 16 -16.10 -7.16 -37.98
N LEU A 17 -15.48 -7.97 -37.13
CA LEU A 17 -15.33 -7.67 -35.69
C LEU A 17 -14.20 -6.67 -35.37
N SER A 18 -13.39 -6.29 -36.35
CA SER A 18 -12.16 -5.50 -36.12
C SER A 18 -12.31 -3.99 -36.35
N LYS A 19 -13.50 -3.45 -36.63
CA LYS A 19 -13.68 -2.00 -36.80
C LYS A 19 -15.00 -1.49 -36.22
N ALA A 20 -14.92 -0.97 -34.98
CA ALA A 20 -15.45 0.35 -34.58
C ALA A 20 -15.52 0.47 -33.05
N MET A 21 -14.37 0.54 -32.38
CA MET A 21 -14.30 1.32 -31.13
C MET A 21 -13.90 2.73 -31.52
N GLY A 22 -14.89 3.52 -31.94
CA GLY A 22 -14.74 4.96 -31.99
C GLY A 22 -14.44 5.44 -30.58
N THR A 23 -13.19 5.81 -30.32
CA THR A 23 -12.82 6.57 -29.14
C THR A 23 -13.59 7.88 -29.20
N LYS A 24 -14.72 7.95 -28.48
CA LYS A 24 -15.24 9.25 -28.07
C LYS A 24 -14.08 9.97 -27.40
N PRO A 25 -13.76 11.22 -27.77
CA PRO A 25 -12.88 12.01 -26.93
C PRO A 25 -13.60 12.08 -25.60
N PHE A 26 -13.08 11.38 -24.59
CA PHE A 26 -13.45 11.65 -23.23
C PHE A 26 -13.00 13.10 -23.04
N SER A 27 -13.96 14.03 -23.08
CA SER A 27 -13.69 15.37 -22.62
C SER A 27 -13.27 15.18 -21.17
N ARG A 28 -11.97 15.22 -20.91
CA ARG A 28 -11.45 15.54 -19.59
C ARG A 28 -12.04 16.91 -19.33
N MET A 29 -13.17 16.92 -18.64
CA MET A 29 -13.72 18.11 -18.04
C MET A 29 -12.70 18.50 -17.00
N SER A 30 -11.71 19.30 -17.41
CA SER A 30 -10.79 19.99 -16.53
C SER A 30 -11.60 21.05 -15.79
N GLY A 31 -12.48 20.60 -14.88
CA GLY A 31 -13.06 21.44 -13.84
C GLY A 31 -11.99 21.86 -12.83
N PRO A 32 -12.34 22.59 -11.77
CA PRO A 32 -11.43 23.31 -10.86
C PRO A 32 -10.62 22.38 -9.93
N ILE A 33 -10.06 21.30 -10.47
CA ILE A 33 -9.24 20.30 -9.81
C ILE A 33 -7.87 20.89 -9.43
N ASP A 34 -7.47 22.01 -10.01
CA ASP A 34 -6.09 22.50 -9.90
C ASP A 34 -5.76 23.11 -8.52
N GLN A 35 -6.62 23.97 -7.94
CA GLN A 35 -6.28 24.65 -6.68
C GLN A 35 -6.49 23.76 -5.44
N SER A 36 -7.66 23.09 -5.33
CA SER A 36 -7.95 22.20 -4.20
C SER A 36 -6.96 21.03 -4.14
N SER A 37 -6.53 20.49 -5.29
CA SER A 37 -5.49 19.45 -5.35
C SER A 37 -4.12 19.95 -4.89
N LYS A 38 -3.74 21.20 -5.24
CA LYS A 38 -2.48 21.82 -4.79
C LYS A 38 -2.46 22.08 -3.29
N ASP A 39 -3.56 22.55 -2.72
CA ASP A 39 -3.69 22.79 -1.28
C ASP A 39 -3.60 21.45 -0.52
N CYS A 40 -4.27 20.41 -1.00
CA CYS A 40 -4.22 19.07 -0.40
C CYS A 40 -2.86 18.37 -0.55
N LEU A 41 -2.15 18.60 -1.65
CA LEU A 41 -0.75 18.20 -1.80
C LEU A 41 0.13 18.88 -0.76
N SER A 42 -0.02 20.19 -0.58
CA SER A 42 0.74 20.97 0.40
C SER A 42 0.42 20.52 1.83
N TRP A 43 -0.85 20.21 2.11
CA TRP A 43 -1.28 19.63 3.37
C TRP A 43 -0.62 18.27 3.64
N ARG A 44 -0.65 17.34 2.66
CA ARG A 44 0.01 16.02 2.80
C ARG A 44 1.50 16.20 3.06
N LEU A 45 2.19 17.01 2.26
CA LEU A 45 3.61 17.28 2.45
C LEU A 45 3.91 17.84 3.84
N ALA A 46 3.07 18.76 4.36
CA ALA A 46 3.23 19.29 5.70
C ALA A 46 3.03 18.23 6.80
N VAL A 47 2.14 17.25 6.57
CA VAL A 47 1.95 16.10 7.46
C VAL A 47 3.17 15.19 7.43
N GLU A 48 3.61 14.75 6.25
CA GLU A 48 4.77 13.85 6.09
C GLU A 48 6.07 14.47 6.64
N ALA A 49 6.25 15.78 6.46
CA ALA A 49 7.39 16.52 6.99
C ALA A 49 7.24 16.89 8.49
N ASN A 50 6.18 16.43 9.16
CA ASN A 50 5.89 16.71 10.57
C ASN A 50 5.80 18.22 10.92
N ASN A 51 5.44 19.05 9.93
CA ASN A 51 5.18 20.49 10.10
C ASN A 51 3.74 20.75 10.57
N LEU A 52 2.80 19.89 10.18
CA LEU A 52 1.41 19.90 10.65
C LEU A 52 1.18 18.69 11.56
N ARG A 53 0.98 18.94 12.86
CA ARG A 53 0.85 17.89 13.89
C ARG A 53 -0.53 17.89 14.55
N GLY A 54 -0.89 16.76 15.17
CA GLY A 54 -2.10 16.66 15.99
C GLY A 54 -3.42 16.77 15.22
N TRP A 55 -3.40 16.62 13.89
CA TRP A 55 -4.60 16.52 13.08
C TRP A 55 -5.36 15.23 13.45
N ARG A 56 -6.69 15.29 13.43
CA ARG A 56 -7.56 14.17 13.86
C ARG A 56 -8.17 13.41 12.69
N THR A 57 -8.38 14.10 11.58
CA THR A 57 -8.91 13.55 10.34
C THR A 57 -8.26 14.26 9.16
N VAL A 58 -8.26 13.59 8.02
CA VAL A 58 -7.98 14.23 6.73
C VAL A 58 -9.04 15.33 6.50
N PRO A 59 -8.66 16.53 6.02
CA PRO A 59 -9.63 17.55 5.64
C PRO A 59 -10.61 17.01 4.60
N THR A 60 -11.91 17.18 4.82
CA THR A 60 -12.96 16.57 3.98
C THR A 60 -12.88 17.01 2.51
N HIS A 61 -12.41 18.23 2.24
CA HIS A 61 -12.17 18.72 0.88
C HIS A 61 -11.01 18.00 0.16
N CYS A 62 -10.12 17.34 0.90
CA CYS A 62 -9.00 16.56 0.38
C CYS A 62 -9.30 15.09 0.12
N LEU A 63 -10.52 14.61 0.38
CA LEU A 63 -10.92 13.21 0.17
C LEU A 63 -10.50 12.69 -1.21
N ARG A 64 -10.85 13.42 -2.27
CA ARG A 64 -10.58 12.99 -3.64
C ARG A 64 -9.07 12.96 -3.94
N TYR A 65 -8.33 13.90 -3.39
CA TYR A 65 -6.87 13.95 -3.52
C TYR A 65 -6.24 12.74 -2.84
N ILE A 66 -6.60 12.45 -1.58
CA ILE A 66 -6.04 11.34 -0.81
C ILE A 66 -6.42 9.98 -1.41
N GLU A 67 -7.68 9.80 -1.83
CA GLU A 67 -8.07 8.61 -2.60
C GLU A 67 -7.15 8.43 -3.81
N THR A 68 -7.01 9.47 -4.64
CA THR A 68 -6.15 9.41 -5.84
C THR A 68 -4.70 9.11 -5.49
N TYR A 69 -4.18 9.66 -4.40
CA TYR A 69 -2.82 9.39 -3.92
C TYR A 69 -2.65 7.91 -3.53
N MET A 70 -3.54 7.39 -2.70
CA MET A 70 -3.45 6.03 -2.13
C MET A 70 -3.64 4.92 -3.17
N ILE A 71 -4.55 5.11 -4.13
CA ILE A 71 -4.89 4.06 -5.11
C ILE A 71 -4.46 4.38 -6.55
N GLY A 72 -3.93 5.58 -6.81
CA GLY A 72 -3.51 6.04 -8.14
C GLY A 72 -2.03 5.81 -8.46
N GLY A 73 -1.30 5.10 -7.58
CA GLY A 73 0.09 4.68 -7.80
C GLY A 73 1.16 5.60 -7.22
N GLN A 74 0.84 6.86 -6.87
CA GLN A 74 1.83 7.76 -6.27
C GLN A 74 2.29 7.26 -4.89
N TYR A 75 1.38 6.76 -4.05
CA TYR A 75 1.74 6.15 -2.77
C TYR A 75 2.76 5.01 -2.94
N GLU A 76 2.53 4.11 -3.89
CA GLU A 76 3.44 3.00 -4.18
C GLU A 76 4.81 3.49 -4.68
N GLN A 77 4.84 4.51 -5.54
CA GLN A 77 6.08 5.12 -5.99
C GLN A 77 6.87 5.77 -4.84
N ASP A 78 6.19 6.49 -3.96
CA ASP A 78 6.81 7.12 -2.78
C ASP A 78 7.44 6.05 -1.87
N ILE A 79 6.72 4.94 -1.61
CA ILE A 79 7.24 3.82 -0.80
C ILE A 79 8.43 3.14 -1.48
N ASN A 80 8.35 2.87 -2.79
CA ASN A 80 9.46 2.24 -3.53
C ASN A 80 10.72 3.11 -3.46
N TYR A 81 10.58 4.43 -3.61
CA TYR A 81 11.73 5.34 -3.51
C TYR A 81 12.40 5.28 -2.14
N VAL A 82 11.60 5.25 -1.06
CA VAL A 82 12.13 5.10 0.31
C VAL A 82 12.84 3.76 0.50
N VAL A 83 12.24 2.66 0.02
CA VAL A 83 12.84 1.32 0.09
C VAL A 83 14.15 1.28 -0.69
N GLU A 84 14.24 1.88 -1.87
CA GLU A 84 15.49 1.98 -2.64
C GLU A 84 16.60 2.68 -1.86
N GLN A 85 16.29 3.77 -1.13
CA GLN A 85 17.27 4.45 -0.28
C GLN A 85 17.72 3.57 0.89
N ILE A 86 16.79 2.84 1.51
CA ILE A 86 17.11 1.90 2.60
C ILE A 86 17.99 0.77 2.07
N GLU A 87 17.66 0.20 0.92
CA GLU A 87 18.44 -0.87 0.29
C GLU A 87 19.86 -0.43 -0.05
N SER A 88 20.03 0.79 -0.55
CA SER A 88 21.35 1.39 -0.77
C SER A 88 22.11 1.63 0.53
N TYR A 89 21.43 1.99 1.62
CA TYR A 89 22.09 2.14 2.91
C TYR A 89 22.55 0.79 3.45
N ILE A 90 21.67 -0.21 3.49
CA ILE A 90 22.01 -1.52 4.06
C ILE A 90 23.02 -2.28 3.21
N SER A 91 23.17 -1.96 1.91
CA SER A 91 24.19 -2.61 1.07
C SER A 91 25.60 -2.38 1.59
N ASP A 92 25.83 -1.20 2.17
CA ASP A 92 27.13 -0.72 2.65
C ASP A 92 27.37 -1.05 4.13
N VAL A 93 26.34 -1.51 4.84
CA VAL A 93 26.45 -1.96 6.23
C VAL A 93 27.07 -3.36 6.28
N VAL A 94 28.14 -3.50 7.07
CA VAL A 94 28.73 -4.79 7.44
C VAL A 94 28.04 -5.27 8.71
N VAL A 95 27.24 -6.33 8.59
CA VAL A 95 26.57 -6.97 9.73
C VAL A 95 27.60 -7.79 10.52
N SER A 96 27.69 -7.54 11.81
CA SER A 96 28.56 -8.21 12.77
C SER A 96 28.13 -9.67 12.99
N GLU A 97 29.09 -10.53 13.28
CA GLU A 97 28.83 -11.94 13.64
C GLU A 97 28.36 -12.10 15.10
N ASP A 98 28.29 -11.02 15.89
CA ASP A 98 27.79 -11.05 17.27
C ASP A 98 26.26 -11.21 17.37
N GLY A 99 25.54 -11.04 16.24
CA GLY A 99 24.10 -11.14 16.18
C GLY A 99 23.36 -9.98 16.83
N MET A 100 23.98 -8.79 16.96
CA MET A 100 23.42 -7.63 17.65
C MET A 100 22.92 -6.52 16.71
N ASP A 101 23.13 -6.64 15.40
CA ASP A 101 22.65 -5.67 14.41
C ASP A 101 21.14 -5.81 14.16
N ALA A 102 20.36 -5.00 14.87
CA ALA A 102 18.91 -5.02 14.80
C ALA A 102 18.34 -4.06 13.75
N TRP A 103 17.24 -4.47 13.13
CA TRP A 103 16.37 -3.59 12.35
C TRP A 103 14.97 -3.62 12.95
N ILE A 104 14.35 -2.44 13.10
CA ILE A 104 13.01 -2.34 13.69
C ILE A 104 12.03 -1.89 12.60
N LEU A 105 10.93 -2.61 12.45
CA LEU A 105 9.81 -2.20 11.60
C LEU A 105 8.55 -2.04 12.44
N ASP A 106 7.78 -1.01 12.14
CA ASP A 106 6.38 -0.94 12.58
C ASP A 106 5.52 -1.95 11.80
N VAL A 107 4.33 -2.27 12.31
CA VAL A 107 3.40 -3.20 11.68
C VAL A 107 2.33 -2.47 10.85
N ASP A 108 1.56 -1.58 11.46
CA ASP A 108 0.37 -0.98 10.84
C ASP A 108 0.75 0.12 9.84
N ASP A 109 0.31 -0.01 8.59
CA ASP A 109 0.69 0.85 7.47
C ASP A 109 2.22 0.98 7.22
N THR A 110 2.99 0.03 7.77
CA THR A 110 4.41 -0.21 7.45
C THR A 110 4.59 -1.62 6.87
N CYS A 111 4.35 -2.67 7.64
CA CYS A 111 4.37 -4.05 7.13
C CYS A 111 3.02 -4.44 6.50
N LEU A 112 1.92 -4.16 7.20
CA LEU A 112 0.56 -4.54 6.84
C LEU A 112 -0.28 -3.30 6.53
N SER A 113 -0.94 -3.25 5.37
CA SER A 113 -1.76 -2.10 4.99
C SER A 113 -3.17 -2.16 5.57
N ASN A 114 -3.61 -1.06 6.19
CA ASN A 114 -4.97 -0.85 6.65
C ASN A 114 -5.84 -0.11 5.62
N LEU A 115 -5.35 0.06 4.38
CA LEU A 115 -6.04 0.82 3.32
C LEU A 115 -7.49 0.36 3.10
N PHE A 116 -7.76 -0.95 3.18
CA PHE A 116 -9.13 -1.47 3.02
C PHE A 116 -10.07 -1.04 4.15
N PHE A 117 -9.59 -0.96 5.38
CA PHE A 117 -10.37 -0.39 6.49
C PHE A 117 -10.66 1.09 6.22
N TYR A 118 -9.62 1.85 5.86
CA TYR A 118 -9.74 3.29 5.64
C TYR A 118 -10.55 3.66 4.40
N LYS A 119 -10.65 2.79 3.39
CA LYS A 119 -11.59 2.99 2.27
C LYS A 119 -13.04 3.12 2.76
N GLY A 120 -13.43 2.35 3.78
CA GLY A 120 -14.73 2.46 4.45
C GLY A 120 -14.87 3.67 5.38
N LYS A 121 -13.76 4.38 5.65
CA LYS A 121 -13.68 5.60 6.49
C LYS A 121 -13.27 6.83 5.68
N LYS A 122 -13.57 6.82 4.37
CA LYS A 122 -13.24 7.90 3.42
C LYS A 122 -11.77 8.31 3.50
N TYR A 123 -10.89 7.32 3.49
CA TYR A 123 -9.43 7.48 3.57
C TYR A 123 -8.97 8.38 4.74
N GLY A 124 -9.65 8.29 5.89
CA GLY A 124 -9.32 9.05 7.10
C GLY A 124 -10.05 10.40 7.24
N CYS A 125 -10.99 10.72 6.35
CA CYS A 125 -11.85 11.90 6.54
C CYS A 125 -12.89 11.69 7.65
N ASP A 126 -13.31 10.44 7.89
CA ASP A 126 -14.16 10.10 9.03
C ASP A 126 -13.29 9.90 10.30
N PRO A 127 -13.80 10.23 11.50
CA PRO A 127 -13.06 10.02 12.75
C PRO A 127 -12.64 8.56 12.96
N TYR A 128 -11.52 8.38 13.67
CA TYR A 128 -11.03 7.05 14.02
C TYR A 128 -12.06 6.29 14.87
N ASP A 129 -12.34 5.05 14.47
CA ASP A 129 -13.29 4.15 15.10
C ASP A 129 -12.51 2.98 15.71
N PRO A 130 -12.11 3.07 17.00
CA PRO A 130 -11.24 2.08 17.63
C PRO A 130 -11.90 0.71 17.73
N LEU A 131 -13.21 0.65 17.99
CA LEU A 131 -13.95 -0.61 18.08
C LEU A 131 -14.08 -1.26 16.71
N GLY A 132 -14.39 -0.47 15.68
CA GLY A 132 -14.42 -0.94 14.30
C GLY A 132 -13.06 -1.41 13.81
N PHE A 133 -11.99 -0.68 14.14
CA PHE A 133 -10.63 -1.07 13.79
C PHE A 133 -10.22 -2.37 14.49
N LYS A 134 -10.50 -2.50 15.79
CA LYS A 134 -10.26 -3.75 16.53
C LYS A 134 -10.98 -4.93 15.90
N ALA A 135 -12.27 -4.78 15.59
CA ALA A 135 -13.05 -5.82 14.93
C ALA A 135 -12.54 -6.16 13.52
N TRP A 136 -11.98 -5.18 12.80
CA TRP A 136 -11.32 -5.41 11.52
C TRP A 136 -10.00 -6.17 11.67
N ALA A 137 -9.10 -5.70 12.55
CA ALA A 137 -7.79 -6.30 12.80
C ALA A 137 -7.89 -7.74 13.31
N MET A 138 -8.91 -8.07 14.12
CA MET A 138 -9.21 -9.43 14.58
C MET A 138 -9.41 -10.43 13.44
N LYS A 139 -9.81 -9.98 12.23
CA LYS A 139 -9.98 -10.87 11.08
C LYS A 139 -8.66 -11.34 10.48
N GLY A 140 -7.54 -10.69 10.79
CA GLY A 140 -6.20 -11.09 10.33
C GLY A 140 -6.02 -11.09 8.80
N GLY A 141 -6.70 -10.19 8.09
CA GLY A 141 -6.73 -10.13 6.63
C GLY A 141 -6.07 -8.89 6.00
N CYS A 142 -5.23 -8.17 6.74
CA CYS A 142 -4.53 -7.00 6.19
C CYS A 142 -3.45 -7.46 5.20
N PRO A 143 -3.39 -6.93 3.97
CA PRO A 143 -2.37 -7.32 2.99
C PRO A 143 -0.99 -6.75 3.36
N ALA A 144 0.08 -7.42 2.95
CA ALA A 144 1.43 -6.84 3.00
C ALA A 144 1.52 -5.59 2.12
N ILE A 145 2.37 -4.64 2.54
CA ILE A 145 2.90 -3.60 1.64
C ILE A 145 4.06 -4.24 0.86
N PRO A 146 3.93 -4.45 -0.48
CA PRO A 146 4.84 -5.34 -1.22
C PRO A 146 6.32 -4.94 -1.15
N ALA A 147 6.61 -3.64 -1.28
CA ALA A 147 7.98 -3.14 -1.22
C ALA A 147 8.63 -3.39 0.16
N ILE A 148 7.86 -3.24 1.24
CA ILE A 148 8.33 -3.47 2.62
C ILE A 148 8.53 -4.96 2.88
N LEU A 149 7.68 -5.84 2.33
CA LEU A 149 7.92 -7.28 2.37
C LEU A 149 9.22 -7.67 1.67
N GLY A 150 9.51 -7.06 0.51
CA GLY A 150 10.78 -7.24 -0.20
C GLY A 150 11.99 -6.79 0.63
N LEU A 151 11.89 -5.61 1.25
CA LEU A 151 12.91 -5.09 2.17
C LEU A 151 13.12 -6.02 3.38
N PHE A 152 12.02 -6.47 4.01
CA PHE A 152 12.06 -7.39 5.13
C PHE A 152 12.85 -8.66 4.80
N THR A 153 12.55 -9.29 3.66
CA THR A 153 13.26 -10.49 3.20
C THR A 153 14.76 -10.22 3.05
N LYS A 154 15.13 -9.10 2.41
CA LYS A 154 16.55 -8.73 2.23
C LYS A 154 17.27 -8.48 3.56
N LEU A 155 16.60 -7.85 4.53
CA LEU A 155 17.16 -7.62 5.87
C LEU A 155 17.47 -8.95 6.57
N VAL A 156 16.51 -9.88 6.57
CA VAL A 156 16.69 -11.22 7.15
C VAL A 156 17.80 -11.99 6.43
N GLU A 157 17.82 -12.00 5.10
CA GLU A 157 18.85 -12.68 4.30
C GLU A 157 20.26 -12.12 4.52
N ARG A 158 20.38 -10.82 4.83
CA ARG A 158 21.65 -10.18 5.17
C ARG A 158 22.09 -10.39 6.63
N GLY A 159 21.28 -11.09 7.43
CA GLY A 159 21.62 -11.43 8.82
C GLY A 159 21.21 -10.39 9.86
N PHE A 160 20.45 -9.34 9.48
CA PHE A 160 19.90 -8.40 10.47
C PHE A 160 18.90 -9.10 11.39
N LYS A 161 18.90 -8.70 12.66
CA LYS A 161 17.91 -9.09 13.67
C LYS A 161 16.67 -8.22 13.54
N VAL A 162 15.69 -8.68 12.76
CA VAL A 162 14.48 -7.89 12.52
C VAL A 162 13.49 -8.05 13.66
N PHE A 163 13.13 -6.93 14.30
CA PHE A 163 12.07 -6.83 15.30
C PHE A 163 10.88 -6.08 14.73
N LEU A 164 9.69 -6.60 14.99
CA LEU A 164 8.44 -5.92 14.65
C LEU A 164 7.89 -5.28 15.91
N VAL A 165 7.56 -4.00 15.88
CA VAL A 165 6.97 -3.27 17.00
C VAL A 165 5.62 -2.75 16.55
N THR A 166 4.58 -2.85 17.37
CA THR A 166 3.24 -2.40 17.00
C THR A 166 2.56 -1.74 18.20
N GLY A 167 1.64 -0.83 17.93
CA GLY A 167 0.74 -0.27 18.95
C GLY A 167 -0.54 -1.09 19.16
N ARG A 168 -0.65 -2.28 18.55
CA ARG A 168 -1.79 -3.18 18.76
C ARG A 168 -1.73 -3.78 20.15
N ASP A 169 -2.89 -3.90 20.79
CA ASP A 169 -3.03 -4.55 22.09
C ASP A 169 -2.65 -6.04 22.03
N ASP A 170 -1.70 -6.48 22.85
CA ASP A 170 -1.20 -7.87 22.86
C ASP A 170 -2.32 -8.87 23.17
N GLU A 171 -3.06 -8.63 24.25
CA GLU A 171 -4.04 -9.59 24.78
C GLU A 171 -5.11 -9.93 23.74
N THR A 172 -5.59 -8.93 23.00
CA THR A 172 -6.68 -9.13 22.05
C THR A 172 -6.23 -9.24 20.60
N LEU A 173 -5.14 -8.59 20.20
CA LEU A 173 -4.69 -8.55 18.80
C LEU A 173 -3.37 -9.30 18.55
N GLY A 174 -2.73 -9.86 19.58
CA GLY A 174 -1.49 -10.61 19.47
C GLY A 174 -1.57 -11.78 18.49
N PRO A 175 -2.38 -12.82 18.80
CA PRO A 175 -2.54 -13.99 17.92
C PRO A 175 -2.97 -13.66 16.48
N PRO A 176 -4.00 -12.83 16.21
CA PRO A 176 -4.38 -12.53 14.83
C PRO A 176 -3.31 -11.71 14.09
N THR A 177 -2.56 -10.84 14.77
CA THR A 177 -1.48 -10.06 14.12
C THR A 177 -0.33 -10.97 13.69
N ILE A 178 0.11 -11.87 14.57
CA ILE A 178 1.17 -12.86 14.25
C ILE A 178 0.72 -13.75 13.08
N ALA A 179 -0.51 -14.27 13.11
CA ALA A 179 -1.05 -15.08 12.04
C ALA A 179 -1.13 -14.31 10.71
N ASN A 180 -1.55 -13.03 10.76
CA ASN A 180 -1.63 -12.18 9.58
C ASN A 180 -0.23 -11.94 8.99
N LEU A 181 0.76 -11.58 9.79
CA LEU A 181 2.15 -11.37 9.35
C LEU A 181 2.71 -12.61 8.66
N HIS A 182 2.57 -13.78 9.30
CA HIS A 182 2.99 -15.05 8.74
C HIS A 182 2.31 -15.35 7.40
N ASN A 183 0.98 -15.18 7.33
CA ASN A 183 0.21 -15.43 6.10
C ASN A 183 0.55 -14.46 4.96
N GLN A 184 1.09 -13.28 5.27
CA GLN A 184 1.53 -12.30 4.29
C GLN A 184 3.03 -12.44 3.94
N GLY A 185 3.73 -13.43 4.49
CA GLY A 185 5.11 -13.76 4.14
C GLY A 185 6.18 -13.11 5.02
N PHE A 186 5.82 -12.40 6.09
CA PHE A 186 6.79 -11.90 7.08
C PHE A 186 7.24 -13.04 7.99
N ILE A 187 8.22 -13.83 7.52
CA ILE A 187 8.76 -15.02 8.19
C ILE A 187 10.24 -14.80 8.50
N GLY A 188 10.67 -15.10 9.73
CA GLY A 188 12.08 -15.01 10.13
C GLY A 188 12.45 -13.76 10.94
N TYR A 189 11.46 -12.98 11.40
CA TYR A 189 11.70 -11.95 12.42
C TYR A 189 12.03 -12.58 13.77
N GLU A 190 12.76 -11.85 14.62
CA GLU A 190 13.17 -12.30 15.96
C GLU A 190 11.99 -12.27 16.94
N ARG A 191 11.22 -11.17 16.95
CA ARG A 191 10.05 -11.02 17.83
C ARG A 191 9.08 -9.95 17.30
N VAL A 192 7.79 -10.15 17.59
CA VAL A 192 6.78 -9.06 17.57
C VAL A 192 6.60 -8.54 18.98
N ILE A 193 6.69 -7.22 19.14
CA ILE A 193 6.50 -6.49 20.39
C ILE A 193 5.24 -5.65 20.24
N PHE A 194 4.30 -5.84 21.17
CA PHE A 194 3.00 -5.17 21.24
C PHE A 194 3.00 -4.07 22.30
#